data_AF-A0A4R6YPT0-F1
#
_entry.id   AF-A0A4R6YPT0-F1
#
_cell.length_a   1.000
_cell.length_b   1.000
_cell.length_c   1.000
_cell.angle_alpha   90.00
_cell.angle_beta   90.00
_cell.angle_gamma   90.00
#
_symmetry.space_group_name_H-M   'P 1'
#
loop_
_entity.id
_entity.type
_entity.pdbx_description
1 polymer ?
#
loop_
_entity_poly.entity_id
_entity_poly.type
_entity_poly.pdbx_seq_one_letter_code
_entity_poly.pdbx_strand_id
1 'polypeptide(L)'
;MTEPSPSDWRDHWHGRTDHPFFAALTERIEPFGFSWIGADIDDYSGLARWGRPLFDDYTLELSLTAVHPKYLRESHFGFHASMFVVSPRQKQVWDELHLWECVKLLPDLYEQVGDHAPTVAHIFLELLLDKWDSGGNPPGRPRWNRVANADAAVCANDLAALLERHLPRILAYVASGPALADLLVNLEALPGYPEDCGFECEARNVCASVLLHDLGRTAEAWQALTAEERRVIAAGDDLDPEMLDVVRCQNKRLKRWMSAAG
;
A
#
# COMPACT_ATOMS: atom_id res chain seq x y z
N MET A 1 -21.17 -28.54 -22.80
CA MET A 1 -20.54 -27.23 -22.57
C MET A 1 -19.44 -27.45 -21.57
N THR A 2 -18.20 -27.52 -22.06
CA THR A 2 -17.00 -27.52 -21.23
C THR A 2 -16.83 -26.13 -20.63
N GLU A 3 -16.72 -26.04 -19.31
CA GLU A 3 -16.28 -24.82 -18.65
C GLU A 3 -14.95 -24.37 -19.27
N PRO A 4 -14.78 -23.08 -19.58
CA PRO A 4 -13.47 -22.60 -20.04
C PRO A 4 -12.45 -22.93 -18.95
N SER A 5 -11.34 -23.56 -19.35
CA SER A 5 -10.13 -23.67 -18.53
C SER A 5 -9.88 -22.31 -17.88
N PRO A 6 -9.54 -22.24 -16.57
CA PRO A 6 -9.13 -20.98 -15.96
C PRO A 6 -8.04 -20.40 -16.86
N SER A 7 -8.31 -19.25 -17.48
CA SER A 7 -7.30 -18.52 -18.23
C SER A 7 -6.20 -18.22 -17.21
N ASP A 8 -5.05 -18.86 -17.38
CA ASP A 8 -3.91 -18.70 -16.48
C ASP A 8 -3.55 -17.20 -16.45
N TRP A 9 -3.29 -16.62 -15.28
CA TRP A 9 -2.91 -15.20 -15.18
C TRP A 9 -1.66 -14.88 -16.01
N ARG A 10 -0.84 -15.93 -16.21
CA ARG A 10 0.29 -16.01 -17.13
C ARG A 10 -0.07 -15.73 -18.59
N ASP A 11 -1.34 -15.66 -18.98
CA ASP A 11 -1.74 -15.33 -20.34
C ASP A 11 -2.22 -13.88 -20.52
N HIS A 12 -2.50 -13.13 -19.44
CA HIS A 12 -3.23 -11.84 -19.50
C HIS A 12 -2.41 -10.58 -19.15
N TRP A 13 -1.20 -10.76 -18.63
CA TRP A 13 -0.07 -9.87 -18.93
C TRP A 13 0.94 -10.58 -19.84
N HIS A 14 0.48 -11.68 -20.46
CA HIS A 14 1.30 -12.76 -21.00
C HIS A 14 2.33 -13.35 -20.03
N GLY A 15 2.21 -13.14 -18.71
CA GLY A 15 3.21 -13.67 -17.76
C GLY A 15 4.60 -13.13 -18.03
N ARG A 16 4.67 -12.01 -18.78
CA ARG A 16 5.89 -11.49 -19.35
C ARG A 16 6.02 -10.03 -18.94
N THR A 17 7.16 -9.76 -18.34
CA THR A 17 7.72 -8.42 -18.19
C THR A 17 8.03 -7.76 -19.55
N ASP A 18 7.82 -8.45 -20.68
CA ASP A 18 8.03 -7.96 -22.04
C ASP A 18 6.83 -7.18 -22.62
N HIS A 19 5.70 -7.07 -21.90
CA HIS A 19 4.57 -6.27 -22.38
C HIS A 19 4.99 -4.81 -22.59
N PRO A 20 4.66 -4.18 -23.75
CA PRO A 20 5.19 -2.86 -24.13
C PRO A 20 4.84 -1.75 -23.15
N PHE A 21 3.76 -1.91 -22.38
CA PHE A 21 3.41 -1.01 -21.28
C PHE A 21 4.52 -0.89 -20.25
N PHE A 22 5.17 -1.99 -19.84
CA PHE A 22 6.17 -1.96 -18.77
C PHE A 22 7.42 -1.19 -19.16
N ALA A 23 7.93 -1.43 -20.36
CA ALA A 23 9.07 -0.69 -20.91
C ALA A 23 8.72 0.80 -21.04
N ALA A 24 7.57 1.11 -21.62
CA ALA A 24 7.11 2.49 -21.78
C ALA A 24 6.91 3.19 -20.43
N LEU A 25 6.31 2.54 -19.44
CA LEU A 25 6.11 3.12 -18.12
C LEU A 25 7.46 3.34 -17.41
N THR A 26 8.36 2.35 -17.45
CA THR A 26 9.69 2.44 -16.82
C THR A 26 10.45 3.66 -17.31
N GLU A 27 10.53 3.85 -18.63
CA GLU A 27 11.17 5.02 -19.26
C GLU A 27 10.56 6.34 -18.77
N ARG A 28 9.24 6.36 -18.56
CA ARG A 28 8.50 7.58 -18.19
C ARG A 28 8.61 7.93 -16.72
N ILE A 29 8.81 6.95 -15.84
CA ILE A 29 8.88 7.17 -14.38
C ILE A 29 10.30 7.20 -13.84
N GLU A 30 11.30 6.79 -14.63
CA GLU A 30 12.71 6.92 -14.28
C GLU A 30 13.12 8.36 -13.92
N PRO A 31 12.66 9.43 -14.61
CA PRO A 31 12.92 10.81 -14.18
C PRO A 31 12.35 11.15 -12.81
N PHE A 32 11.32 10.43 -12.36
CA PHE A 32 10.80 10.51 -10.99
C PHE A 32 11.57 9.64 -10.01
N GLY A 33 12.73 9.09 -10.37
CA GLY A 33 13.60 8.30 -9.49
C GLY A 33 13.11 6.89 -9.20
N PHE A 34 12.11 6.40 -9.93
CA PHE A 34 11.66 5.02 -9.81
C PHE A 34 12.51 4.10 -10.70
N SER A 35 12.85 2.93 -10.17
CA SER A 35 13.62 1.89 -10.87
C SER A 35 12.90 0.55 -10.76
N TRP A 36 13.03 -0.31 -11.77
CA TRP A 36 12.37 -1.61 -11.77
C TRP A 36 12.85 -2.49 -10.59
N ILE A 37 11.91 -2.95 -9.76
CA ILE A 37 12.19 -3.94 -8.70
C ILE A 37 11.99 -5.35 -9.25
N GLY A 38 10.86 -5.58 -9.90
CA GLY A 38 10.48 -6.92 -10.32
C GLY A 38 8.98 -7.05 -10.59
N ALA A 39 8.61 -8.20 -11.12
CA ALA A 39 7.22 -8.61 -11.21
C ALA A 39 7.08 -10.00 -10.57
N ASP A 40 6.12 -10.12 -9.66
CA ASP A 40 5.69 -11.38 -9.09
C ASP A 40 4.36 -11.72 -9.77
N ILE A 41 4.46 -12.43 -10.89
CA ILE A 41 3.30 -12.89 -11.66
C ILE A 41 3.09 -14.36 -11.30
N ASP A 42 2.55 -14.59 -10.11
CA ASP A 42 2.01 -15.90 -9.75
C ASP A 42 0.54 -16.05 -10.20
N ASP A 43 -0.04 -17.21 -9.93
CA ASP A 43 -1.38 -17.56 -10.38
C ASP A 43 -2.50 -16.75 -9.67
N TYR A 44 -2.16 -15.77 -8.82
CA TYR A 44 -3.11 -15.03 -7.98
C TYR A 44 -2.92 -13.51 -7.95
N SER A 45 -1.70 -12.98 -8.09
CA SER A 45 -1.40 -11.58 -7.73
C SER A 45 -1.04 -10.65 -8.89
N GLY A 46 -0.43 -11.16 -9.97
CA GLY A 46 -0.09 -10.37 -11.17
C GLY A 46 0.51 -8.99 -10.85
N LEU A 47 1.55 -8.95 -10.02
CA LEU A 47 2.09 -7.73 -9.42
C LEU A 47 3.37 -7.26 -10.14
N ALA A 48 3.45 -5.99 -10.49
CA ALA A 48 4.66 -5.36 -11.03
C ALA A 48 5.07 -4.13 -10.20
N ARG A 49 6.37 -3.99 -9.92
CA ARG A 49 6.88 -3.04 -8.93
C ARG A 49 8.08 -2.23 -9.40
N TRP A 50 8.07 -0.94 -9.03
CA TRP A 50 9.19 -0.02 -9.16
C TRP A 50 9.47 0.67 -7.85
N GLY A 51 10.74 0.83 -7.50
CA GLY A 51 11.19 1.39 -6.24
C GLY A 51 11.91 2.72 -6.42
N ARG A 52 11.62 3.64 -5.52
CA ARG A 52 12.36 4.88 -5.31
C ARG A 52 12.84 4.93 -3.86
N PRO A 53 14.16 5.04 -3.60
CA PRO A 53 14.65 5.28 -2.25
C PRO A 53 14.09 6.60 -1.67
N LEU A 54 13.71 6.55 -0.39
CA LEU A 54 13.30 7.74 0.39
C LEU A 54 14.45 8.17 1.31
N PHE A 55 14.33 7.87 2.60
CA PHE A 55 15.30 8.16 3.65
C PHE A 55 15.68 6.85 4.36
N ASP A 56 16.89 6.77 4.92
CA ASP A 56 17.40 5.58 5.60
C ASP A 56 17.19 4.29 4.77
N ASP A 57 16.43 3.32 5.28
CA ASP A 57 16.07 2.08 4.59
C ASP A 57 14.64 2.08 4.01
N TYR A 58 13.98 3.23 3.98
CA TYR A 58 12.62 3.38 3.45
C TYR A 58 12.61 3.52 1.94
N THR A 59 11.66 2.84 1.30
CA THR A 59 11.44 2.88 -0.15
C THR A 59 9.97 3.22 -0.44
N LEU A 60 9.75 4.09 -1.43
CA LEU A 60 8.45 4.29 -2.05
C LEU A 60 8.35 3.36 -3.25
N GLU A 61 7.46 2.38 -3.19
CA GLU A 61 7.21 1.44 -4.28
C GLU A 61 5.95 1.84 -5.05
N LEU A 62 6.07 2.09 -6.35
CA LEU A 62 4.92 2.06 -7.26
C LEU A 62 4.63 0.60 -7.57
N SER A 63 3.39 0.17 -7.34
CA SER A 63 2.94 -1.19 -7.55
C SER A 63 1.69 -1.21 -8.41
N LEU A 64 1.69 -2.10 -9.40
CA LEU A 64 0.56 -2.34 -10.29
C LEU A 64 0.06 -3.76 -10.09
N THR A 65 -1.18 -3.88 -9.64
CA THR A 65 -1.86 -5.16 -9.44
C THR A 65 -2.77 -5.42 -10.63
N ALA A 66 -2.56 -6.55 -11.31
CA ALA A 66 -3.37 -6.93 -12.47
C ALA A 66 -4.85 -7.10 -12.12
N VAL A 67 -5.73 -6.62 -13.01
CA VAL A 67 -7.16 -6.94 -12.96
C VAL A 67 -7.38 -8.38 -13.42
N HIS A 68 -8.28 -9.10 -12.73
CA HIS A 68 -8.53 -10.50 -13.05
C HIS A 68 -8.97 -10.71 -14.50
N PRO A 69 -8.32 -11.65 -15.22
CA PRO A 69 -8.62 -12.01 -16.60
C PRO A 69 -10.10 -12.16 -16.96
N LYS A 70 -10.88 -12.77 -16.06
CA LYS A 70 -12.33 -12.98 -16.25
C LYS A 70 -13.14 -11.69 -16.46
N TYR A 71 -12.58 -10.53 -16.12
CA TYR A 71 -13.20 -9.22 -16.30
C TYR A 71 -12.71 -8.47 -17.54
N LEU A 72 -11.79 -9.06 -18.30
CA LEU A 72 -11.11 -8.47 -19.46
C LEU A 72 -11.52 -9.17 -20.76
N ARG A 73 -11.25 -8.49 -21.88
CA ARG A 73 -11.37 -9.05 -23.24
C ARG A 73 -9.98 -9.43 -23.72
N GLU A 74 -9.87 -10.40 -24.62
CA GLU A 74 -8.60 -10.96 -25.14
C GLU A 74 -7.58 -9.92 -25.64
N SER A 75 -8.04 -8.74 -26.10
CA SER A 75 -7.17 -7.65 -26.58
C SER A 75 -6.98 -6.50 -25.57
N HIS A 76 -7.26 -6.74 -24.29
CA HIS A 76 -7.23 -5.75 -23.24
C HIS A 76 -6.42 -6.25 -22.04
N PHE A 77 -5.81 -5.30 -21.35
CA PHE A 77 -5.20 -5.49 -20.05
C PHE A 77 -5.84 -4.54 -19.04
N GLY A 78 -5.58 -4.76 -17.77
CA GLY A 78 -5.96 -3.80 -16.75
C GLY A 78 -5.18 -3.95 -15.45
N PHE A 79 -5.12 -2.87 -14.70
CA PHE A 79 -4.45 -2.83 -13.39
C PHE A 79 -5.07 -1.80 -12.45
N HIS A 80 -4.83 -2.03 -11.17
CA HIS A 80 -4.91 -1.04 -10.11
C HIS A 80 -3.51 -0.51 -9.81
N ALA A 81 -3.36 0.81 -9.68
CA ALA A 81 -2.09 1.43 -9.35
C ALA A 81 -2.09 1.97 -7.92
N SER A 82 -1.08 1.56 -7.14
CA SER A 82 -0.88 1.98 -5.76
C SER A 82 0.57 2.37 -5.54
N MET A 83 0.81 3.26 -4.58
CA MET A 83 2.15 3.43 -4.02
C MET A 83 2.19 2.94 -2.59
N PHE A 84 3.32 2.36 -2.20
CA PHE A 84 3.54 1.81 -0.87
C PHE A 84 4.81 2.38 -0.29
N VAL A 85 4.76 2.82 0.96
CA VAL A 85 5.98 3.05 1.74
C VAL A 85 6.31 1.75 2.45
N VAL A 86 7.50 1.21 2.19
CA VAL A 86 7.98 -0.04 2.79
C VAL A 86 9.31 0.19 3.49
N SER A 87 9.62 -0.63 4.50
CA SER A 87 10.88 -0.58 5.24
C SER A 87 11.28 -1.97 5.75
N PRO A 88 12.51 -2.44 5.45
CA PRO A 88 13.08 -3.65 6.05
C PRO A 88 13.09 -3.62 7.58
N ARG A 89 13.40 -2.45 8.18
CA ARG A 89 13.35 -2.24 9.63
C ARG A 89 11.97 -2.51 10.22
N GLN A 90 10.90 -2.06 9.56
CA GLN A 90 9.53 -2.32 9.99
C GLN A 90 9.18 -3.82 9.91
N LYS A 91 9.60 -4.50 8.83
CA LYS A 91 9.46 -5.97 8.72
C LYS A 91 10.18 -6.69 9.85
N GLN A 92 11.42 -6.29 10.14
CA GLN A 92 12.22 -6.91 11.19
C GLN A 92 11.52 -6.84 12.56
N VAL A 93 10.98 -5.67 12.95
CA VAL A 93 10.25 -5.54 14.22
C VAL A 93 9.00 -6.40 14.23
N TRP A 94 8.27 -6.42 13.11
CA TRP A 94 7.07 -7.24 12.97
C TRP A 94 7.37 -8.72 13.22
N ASP A 95 8.45 -9.21 12.64
CA ASP A 95 8.90 -10.61 12.75
C ASP A 95 9.46 -10.90 14.16
N GLU A 96 10.33 -10.03 14.70
CA GLU A 96 10.95 -10.18 16.03
C GLU A 96 9.90 -10.23 17.15
N LEU A 97 8.86 -9.40 17.05
CA LEU A 97 7.77 -9.36 18.01
C LEU A 97 6.66 -10.36 17.68
N HIS A 98 6.79 -11.12 16.59
CA HIS A 98 5.79 -12.06 16.10
C HIS A 98 4.38 -11.43 16.03
N LEU A 99 4.27 -10.19 15.51
CA LEU A 99 3.00 -9.44 15.52
C LEU A 99 1.91 -10.10 14.65
N TRP A 100 2.30 -10.91 13.67
CA TRP A 100 1.41 -11.75 12.88
C TRP A 100 0.62 -12.76 13.73
N GLU A 101 1.15 -13.20 14.87
CA GLU A 101 0.42 -14.10 15.78
C GLU A 101 -0.76 -13.39 16.44
N CYS A 102 -0.68 -12.06 16.62
CA CYS A 102 -1.80 -11.30 17.14
C CYS A 102 -2.93 -11.27 16.10
N VAL A 103 -2.61 -11.22 14.80
CA VAL A 103 -3.60 -11.19 13.71
C VAL A 103 -4.32 -12.53 13.53
N LYS A 104 -3.74 -13.65 13.99
CA LYS A 104 -4.42 -14.97 14.02
C LYS A 104 -5.69 -15.00 14.88
N LEU A 105 -5.92 -13.96 15.69
CA LEU A 105 -7.17 -13.79 16.41
C LEU A 105 -8.34 -13.41 15.49
N LEU A 106 -8.08 -13.06 14.21
CA LEU A 106 -9.07 -12.81 13.17
C LEU A 106 -8.99 -13.94 12.12
N PRO A 107 -9.90 -14.93 12.17
CA PRO A 107 -9.86 -16.10 11.27
C PRO A 107 -9.92 -15.72 9.79
N ASP A 108 -10.71 -14.71 9.44
CA ASP A 108 -10.96 -14.29 8.05
C ASP A 108 -9.81 -13.47 7.45
N LEU A 109 -8.97 -12.83 8.27
CA LEU A 109 -7.84 -12.02 7.82
C LEU A 109 -6.57 -12.85 7.61
N TYR A 110 -6.47 -14.02 8.27
CA TYR A 110 -5.27 -14.85 8.29
C TYR A 110 -4.88 -15.39 6.90
N GLU A 111 -5.84 -15.59 6.00
CA GLU A 111 -5.58 -16.09 4.64
C GLU A 111 -4.90 -15.06 3.72
N GLN A 112 -4.84 -13.78 4.11
CA GLN A 112 -4.35 -12.68 3.26
C GLN A 112 -2.96 -12.13 3.65
N VAL A 113 -2.47 -12.44 4.86
CA VAL A 113 -1.18 -11.92 5.35
C VAL A 113 -0.03 -12.81 4.86
N GLY A 114 0.29 -12.71 3.56
CA GLY A 114 1.49 -13.31 2.98
C GLY A 114 2.79 -12.71 3.53
N ASP A 115 3.94 -13.30 3.18
CA ASP A 115 5.31 -12.95 3.63
C ASP A 115 5.78 -11.50 3.32
N HIS A 116 4.90 -10.62 2.85
CA HIS A 116 5.22 -9.26 2.45
C HIS A 116 5.72 -8.42 3.65
N ALA A 117 6.62 -7.47 3.38
CA ALA A 117 7.00 -6.48 4.37
C ALA A 117 5.74 -5.68 4.78
N PRO A 118 5.57 -5.29 6.06
CA PRO A 118 4.44 -4.48 6.45
C PRO A 118 4.47 -3.16 5.67
N THR A 119 3.41 -2.93 4.92
CA THR A 119 3.19 -1.66 4.22
C THR A 119 2.99 -0.57 5.28
N VAL A 120 3.93 0.37 5.34
CA VAL A 120 3.94 1.47 6.31
C VAL A 120 2.88 2.51 5.94
N ALA A 121 2.71 2.77 4.64
CA ALA A 121 1.62 3.59 4.13
C ALA A 121 1.24 3.09 2.74
N HIS A 122 -0.05 3.02 2.46
CA HIS A 122 -0.62 2.66 1.17
C HIS A 122 -1.31 3.88 0.58
N ILE A 123 -1.00 4.19 -0.66
CA ILE A 123 -1.54 5.31 -1.41
C ILE A 123 -2.24 4.79 -2.66
N PHE A 124 -3.57 4.85 -2.70
CA PHE A 124 -4.35 4.45 -3.86
C PHE A 124 -4.37 5.58 -4.90
N LEU A 125 -3.60 5.43 -5.98
CA LEU A 125 -3.47 6.47 -7.00
C LEU A 125 -4.81 6.77 -7.69
N GLU A 126 -5.65 5.74 -7.86
CA GLU A 126 -6.99 5.89 -8.43
C GLU A 126 -7.92 6.74 -7.55
N LEU A 127 -7.82 6.63 -6.21
CA LEU A 127 -8.62 7.45 -5.29
C LEU A 127 -8.12 8.91 -5.22
N LEU A 128 -6.80 9.11 -5.33
CA LEU A 128 -6.24 10.47 -5.39
C LEU A 128 -6.73 11.23 -6.63
N LEU A 129 -6.93 10.56 -7.76
CA LEU A 129 -7.49 11.16 -8.99
C LEU A 129 -8.91 11.68 -8.81
N ASP A 130 -9.76 10.98 -8.08
CA ASP A 130 -11.17 11.35 -7.92
C ASP A 130 -11.34 12.56 -6.96
N LYS A 131 -10.34 12.85 -6.12
CA LYS A 131 -10.46 13.82 -5.03
C LYS A 131 -9.54 15.03 -5.17
N TRP A 132 -8.33 14.85 -5.69
CA TRP A 132 -7.38 15.96 -5.85
C TRP A 132 -7.47 16.61 -7.23
N ASP A 133 -8.02 15.90 -8.24
CA ASP A 133 -8.35 16.47 -9.54
C ASP A 133 -9.86 16.73 -9.64
N SER A 134 -10.27 18.01 -9.69
CA SER A 134 -11.66 18.49 -9.71
C SER A 134 -12.46 18.17 -11.00
N GLY A 135 -12.01 17.19 -11.78
CA GLY A 135 -12.68 16.70 -13.00
C GLY A 135 -12.43 15.21 -13.29
N GLY A 136 -11.98 14.45 -12.30
CA GLY A 136 -11.73 13.01 -12.39
C GLY A 136 -13.02 12.17 -12.47
N ASN A 137 -12.89 10.89 -12.79
CA ASN A 137 -13.98 9.97 -13.11
C ASN A 137 -15.12 9.95 -12.08
N PRO A 138 -16.32 9.46 -12.46
CA PRO A 138 -17.35 9.17 -11.46
C PRO A 138 -16.75 8.26 -10.38
N PRO A 139 -16.95 8.57 -9.09
CA PRO A 139 -16.41 7.77 -7.99
C PRO A 139 -16.74 6.28 -8.20
N GLY A 140 -15.73 5.43 -8.04
CA GLY A 140 -15.86 3.97 -8.18
C GLY A 140 -15.72 3.44 -9.61
N ARG A 141 -15.25 4.23 -10.59
CA ARG A 141 -14.86 3.72 -11.91
C ARG A 141 -13.33 3.60 -12.02
N PRO A 142 -12.77 2.39 -11.88
CA PRO A 142 -11.33 2.19 -11.95
C PRO A 142 -10.81 2.54 -13.35
N ARG A 143 -9.75 3.35 -13.39
CA ARG A 143 -9.33 4.13 -14.57
C ARG A 143 -8.67 3.25 -15.63
N TRP A 144 -7.90 2.26 -15.19
CA TRP A 144 -7.11 1.40 -16.07
C TRP A 144 -7.59 -0.06 -16.07
N ASN A 145 -8.86 -0.31 -15.73
CA ASN A 145 -9.35 -1.70 -15.62
C ASN A 145 -9.68 -2.39 -16.95
N ARG A 146 -9.73 -1.65 -18.07
CA ARG A 146 -10.04 -2.19 -19.41
C ARG A 146 -9.35 -1.38 -20.50
N VAL A 147 -8.02 -1.43 -20.55
CA VAL A 147 -7.21 -0.73 -21.54
C VAL A 147 -6.94 -1.64 -22.72
N ALA A 148 -7.16 -1.18 -23.95
CA ALA A 148 -6.79 -1.96 -25.13
C ALA A 148 -5.26 -2.06 -25.25
N ASN A 149 -4.73 -3.21 -25.67
CA ASN A 149 -3.27 -3.41 -25.78
C ASN A 149 -2.61 -2.39 -26.73
N ALA A 150 -3.33 -1.93 -27.76
CA ALA A 150 -2.88 -0.89 -28.68
C ALA A 150 -2.65 0.48 -27.98
N ASP A 151 -3.33 0.73 -26.86
CA ASP A 151 -3.26 1.98 -26.10
C ASP A 151 -2.25 1.90 -24.93
N ALA A 152 -1.43 0.84 -24.86
CA ALA A 152 -0.47 0.63 -23.78
C ALA A 152 0.45 1.83 -23.54
N ALA A 153 1.02 2.42 -24.60
CA ALA A 153 1.89 3.60 -24.48
C ALA A 153 1.13 4.84 -23.99
N VAL A 154 -0.13 5.02 -24.43
CA VAL A 154 -0.99 6.12 -23.97
C VAL A 154 -1.30 5.96 -22.48
N CYS A 155 -1.61 4.74 -22.05
CA CYS A 155 -1.86 4.41 -20.66
C CYS A 155 -0.63 4.64 -19.76
N ALA A 156 0.58 4.31 -20.24
CA ALA A 156 1.81 4.60 -19.52
C ALA A 156 2.03 6.12 -19.35
N ASN A 157 1.77 6.91 -20.39
CA ASN A 157 1.84 8.38 -20.31
C ASN A 157 0.83 8.95 -19.31
N ASP A 158 -0.38 8.38 -19.28
CA ASP A 158 -1.44 8.79 -18.38
C ASP A 158 -1.06 8.60 -16.90
N LEU A 159 -0.51 7.43 -16.56
CA LEU A 159 0.00 7.16 -15.22
C LEU A 159 1.20 8.04 -14.86
N ALA A 160 2.13 8.27 -15.79
CA ALA A 160 3.26 9.16 -15.57
C ALA A 160 2.83 10.62 -15.32
N ALA A 161 1.83 11.12 -16.06
CA ALA A 161 1.28 12.45 -15.87
C ALA A 161 0.56 12.63 -14.52
N LEU A 162 -0.07 11.56 -14.02
CA LEU A 162 -0.64 11.52 -12.67
C LEU A 162 0.46 11.65 -11.62
N LEU A 163 1.54 10.87 -11.76
CA LEU A 163 2.69 10.94 -10.86
C LEU A 163 3.32 12.33 -10.91
N GLU A 164 3.53 12.92 -12.09
CA GLU A 164 4.06 14.27 -12.23
C GLU A 164 3.26 15.30 -11.41
N ARG A 165 1.93 15.17 -11.40
CA ARG A 165 1.02 16.08 -10.70
C ARG A 165 1.00 15.88 -9.18
N HIS A 166 0.95 14.63 -8.72
CA HIS A 166 0.64 14.30 -7.32
C HIS A 166 1.87 13.89 -6.51
N LEU A 167 2.92 13.37 -7.16
CA LEU A 167 4.12 12.89 -6.49
C LEU A 167 4.81 13.95 -5.62
N PRO A 168 4.95 15.24 -6.02
CA PRO A 168 5.58 16.24 -5.15
C PRO A 168 4.88 16.39 -3.80
N ARG A 169 3.53 16.33 -3.79
CA ARG A 169 2.75 16.42 -2.56
C ARG A 169 2.87 15.14 -1.72
N ILE A 170 2.88 13.98 -2.38
CA ILE A 170 3.08 12.69 -1.70
C ILE A 170 4.46 12.65 -1.05
N LEU A 171 5.51 13.02 -1.79
CA LEU A 171 6.86 13.11 -1.28
C LEU A 171 6.97 14.07 -0.10
N ALA A 172 6.21 15.17 -0.07
CA ALA A 172 6.21 16.06 1.10
C ALA A 172 5.75 15.35 2.39
N TYR A 173 4.79 14.42 2.30
CA TYR A 173 4.34 13.63 3.45
C TYR A 173 5.33 12.53 3.85
N VAL A 174 6.18 12.06 2.94
CA VAL A 174 7.10 10.93 3.16
C VAL A 174 8.57 11.31 2.96
N ALA A 175 8.91 12.60 3.04
CA ALA A 175 10.25 13.12 2.73
C ALA A 175 11.32 12.73 3.76
N SER A 176 10.89 12.37 4.97
CA SER A 176 11.77 12.06 6.10
C SER A 176 11.05 11.20 7.14
N GLY A 177 11.81 10.56 8.02
CA GLY A 177 11.26 9.82 9.16
C GLY A 177 10.27 10.65 9.99
N PRO A 178 10.61 11.87 10.42
CA PRO A 178 9.66 12.73 11.14
C PRO A 178 8.39 13.05 10.35
N ALA A 179 8.50 13.37 9.05
CA ALA A 179 7.32 13.67 8.23
C ALA A 179 6.39 12.45 8.08
N LEU A 180 6.97 11.26 7.85
CA LEU A 180 6.20 10.03 7.78
C LEU A 180 5.57 9.68 9.14
N ALA A 181 6.29 9.86 10.24
CA ALA A 181 5.76 9.65 11.58
C ALA A 181 4.56 10.58 11.86
N ASP A 182 4.70 11.87 11.51
CA ASP A 182 3.63 12.85 11.68
C ASP A 182 2.42 12.55 10.77
N LEU A 183 2.65 12.07 9.54
CA LEU A 183 1.59 11.55 8.67
C LEU A 183 0.86 10.38 9.33
N LEU A 184 1.59 9.38 9.82
CA LEU A 184 0.98 8.21 10.45
C LEU A 184 0.22 8.60 11.72
N VAL A 185 0.72 9.51 12.54
CA VAL A 185 -0.01 9.98 13.74
C VAL A 185 -1.24 10.78 13.37
N ASN A 186 -1.22 11.54 12.27
CA ASN A 186 -2.29 12.47 11.88
C ASN A 186 -3.05 12.08 10.61
N LEU A 187 -3.07 10.79 10.26
CA LEU A 187 -3.70 10.30 9.03
C LEU A 187 -5.15 10.77 8.88
N GLU A 188 -5.89 10.83 9.99
CA GLU A 188 -7.30 11.23 10.03
C GLU A 188 -7.54 12.71 9.72
N ALA A 189 -6.49 13.53 9.83
CA ALA A 189 -6.57 14.95 9.47
C ALA A 189 -6.43 15.16 7.95
N LEU A 190 -6.15 14.11 7.17
CA LEU A 190 -6.11 14.23 5.73
C LEU A 190 -7.53 14.47 5.18
N PRO A 191 -7.68 15.34 4.16
CA PRO A 191 -8.95 15.52 3.49
C PRO A 191 -9.50 14.20 2.94
N GLY A 192 -10.75 13.88 3.28
CA GLY A 192 -11.42 12.65 2.84
C GLY A 192 -11.14 11.43 3.73
N TYR A 193 -10.63 11.56 4.96
CA TYR A 193 -10.54 10.41 5.85
C TYR A 193 -11.89 10.15 6.55
N PRO A 194 -12.29 8.89 6.85
CA PRO A 194 -11.64 7.63 6.46
C PRO A 194 -11.94 7.19 5.02
N GLU A 195 -13.00 7.72 4.41
CA GLU A 195 -13.48 7.32 3.09
C GLU A 195 -12.96 8.24 1.99
N ASP A 196 -12.13 7.68 1.10
CA ASP A 196 -11.59 8.33 -0.10
C ASP A 196 -10.42 9.31 0.10
N CYS A 197 -9.67 9.30 1.21
CA CYS A 197 -8.46 10.11 1.35
C CYS A 197 -7.30 9.61 0.46
N GLY A 198 -7.41 8.37 -0.02
CA GLY A 198 -6.39 7.69 -0.81
C GLY A 198 -5.13 7.31 -0.03
N PHE A 199 -5.05 7.55 1.28
CA PHE A 199 -3.95 7.17 2.16
C PHE A 199 -4.44 6.23 3.27
N GLU A 200 -3.88 5.03 3.35
CA GLU A 200 -4.23 4.02 4.33
C GLU A 200 -2.99 3.43 5.01
N CYS A 201 -3.17 2.88 6.21
CA CYS A 201 -2.15 2.10 6.89
C CYS A 201 -2.84 1.08 7.78
N GLU A 202 -2.81 -0.20 7.37
CA GLU A 202 -3.48 -1.30 8.09
C GLU A 202 -2.98 -1.45 9.53
N ALA A 203 -1.68 -1.28 9.74
CA ALA A 203 -1.03 -1.41 11.05
C ALA A 203 -0.48 -0.07 11.56
N ARG A 204 -1.28 0.99 11.44
CA ARG A 204 -0.90 2.38 11.73
C ARG A 204 -0.20 2.56 13.07
N ASN A 205 -0.73 2.00 14.14
CA ASN A 205 -0.13 2.08 15.48
C ASN A 205 1.24 1.42 15.55
N VAL A 206 1.39 0.24 14.96
CA VAL A 206 2.67 -0.48 14.93
C VAL A 206 3.70 0.35 14.18
N CYS A 207 3.39 0.72 12.93
CA CYS A 207 4.27 1.47 12.06
C CYS A 207 4.67 2.82 12.68
N ALA A 208 3.70 3.57 13.22
CA ALA A 208 3.93 4.85 13.87
C ALA A 208 4.82 4.69 15.12
N SER A 209 4.51 3.74 16.00
CA SER A 209 5.26 3.56 17.25
C SER A 209 6.69 3.10 17.02
N VAL A 210 6.92 2.17 16.08
CA VAL A 210 8.28 1.74 15.72
C VAL A 210 9.08 2.91 15.17
N LEU A 211 8.52 3.66 14.21
CA LEU A 211 9.21 4.79 13.61
C LEU A 211 9.49 5.91 14.62
N LEU A 212 8.51 6.27 15.46
CA LEU A 212 8.69 7.28 16.51
C LEU A 212 9.75 6.85 17.52
N HIS A 213 9.79 5.56 17.89
CA HIS A 213 10.80 5.05 18.80
C HIS A 213 12.21 5.10 18.19
N ASP A 214 12.36 4.67 16.94
CA ASP A 214 13.64 4.71 16.20
C ASP A 214 14.14 6.15 16.03
N LEU A 215 13.24 7.13 15.95
CA LEU A 215 13.55 8.58 15.94
C LEU A 215 13.85 9.16 17.34
N GLY A 216 13.84 8.36 18.40
CA GLY A 216 14.03 8.82 19.79
C GLY A 216 12.82 9.55 20.40
N ARG A 217 11.68 9.60 19.70
CA ARG A 217 10.41 10.21 20.16
C ARG A 217 9.58 9.22 20.97
N THR A 218 10.22 8.57 21.95
CA THR A 218 9.63 7.45 22.72
C THR A 218 8.31 7.82 23.39
N ALA A 219 8.19 9.01 23.99
CA ALA A 219 6.95 9.47 24.61
C ALA A 219 5.76 9.50 23.62
N GLU A 220 6.02 9.92 22.38
CA GLU A 220 5.01 9.98 21.32
C GLU A 220 4.68 8.58 20.79
N ALA A 221 5.68 7.69 20.71
CA ALA A 221 5.47 6.29 20.38
C ALA A 221 4.47 5.61 21.34
N TRP A 222 4.57 5.88 22.65
CA TRP A 222 3.62 5.40 23.66
C TRP A 222 2.22 6.00 23.51
N GLN A 223 2.15 7.29 23.15
CA GLN A 223 0.89 7.97 22.90
C GLN A 223 0.18 7.40 21.68
N ALA A 224 0.90 7.08 20.61
CA ALA A 224 0.34 6.47 19.40
C ALA A 224 -0.36 5.13 19.70
N LEU A 225 0.26 4.24 20.48
CA LEU A 225 -0.37 2.98 20.92
C LEU A 225 -1.68 3.22 21.67
N THR A 226 -1.68 4.22 22.55
CA THR A 226 -2.84 4.54 23.41
C THR A 226 -3.95 5.24 22.63
N ALA A 227 -3.60 6.07 21.65
CA ALA A 227 -4.56 6.69 20.75
C ALA A 227 -5.30 5.64 19.92
N GLU A 228 -4.57 4.66 19.39
CA GLU A 228 -5.17 3.59 18.59
C GLU A 228 -6.13 2.72 19.40
N GLU A 229 -5.71 2.29 20.60
CA GLU A 229 -6.60 1.49 21.46
C GLU A 229 -7.89 2.26 21.80
N ARG A 230 -7.79 3.58 22.07
CA ARG A 230 -8.96 4.43 22.28
C ARG A 230 -9.82 4.55 21.02
N ARG A 231 -9.20 4.66 19.84
CA ARG A 231 -9.90 4.74 18.55
C ARG A 231 -10.72 3.48 18.29
N VAL A 232 -10.12 2.29 18.46
CA VAL A 232 -10.82 1.01 18.26
C VAL A 232 -11.94 0.82 19.28
N ILE A 233 -11.74 1.20 20.54
CA ILE A 233 -12.82 1.17 21.55
C ILE A 233 -13.96 2.13 21.18
N ALA A 234 -13.64 3.34 20.68
CA ALA A 234 -14.63 4.35 20.33
C ALA A 234 -15.45 3.98 19.07
N ALA A 235 -14.88 3.18 18.17
CA ALA A 235 -15.59 2.70 16.98
C ALA A 235 -16.75 1.73 17.30
N GLY A 236 -16.81 1.16 18.51
CA GLY A 236 -18.00 0.47 19.02
C GLY A 236 -18.49 -0.68 18.15
N ASP A 237 -19.82 -0.74 17.94
CA ASP A 237 -20.54 -1.82 17.24
C ASP A 237 -20.17 -1.97 15.74
N ASP A 238 -19.38 -1.04 15.18
CA ASP A 238 -18.95 -1.05 13.77
C ASP A 238 -17.66 -1.86 13.51
N LEU A 239 -16.94 -2.28 14.56
CA LEU A 239 -15.74 -3.12 14.45
C LEU A 239 -15.95 -4.48 15.11
N ASP A 240 -15.32 -5.52 14.53
CA ASP A 240 -15.27 -6.85 15.14
C ASP A 240 -14.59 -6.78 16.53
N PRO A 241 -15.22 -7.28 17.61
CA PRO A 241 -14.62 -7.38 18.93
C PRO A 241 -13.20 -7.99 18.95
N GLU A 242 -12.91 -8.90 18.03
CA GLU A 242 -11.60 -9.54 17.88
C GLU A 242 -10.50 -8.54 17.48
N MET A 243 -10.84 -7.44 16.78
CA MET A 243 -9.89 -6.38 16.42
C MET A 243 -9.25 -5.72 17.64
N LEU A 244 -10.03 -5.52 18.71
CA LEU A 244 -9.51 -4.91 19.94
C LEU A 244 -8.48 -5.82 20.61
N ASP A 245 -8.68 -7.13 20.54
CA ASP A 245 -7.73 -8.11 21.08
C ASP A 245 -6.44 -8.16 20.25
N VAL A 246 -6.52 -8.02 18.92
CA VAL A 246 -5.34 -7.84 18.05
C VAL A 246 -4.54 -6.61 18.50
N VAL A 247 -5.19 -5.44 18.60
CA VAL A 247 -4.52 -4.18 18.96
C VAL A 247 -3.90 -4.27 20.36
N ARG A 248 -4.61 -4.84 21.34
CA ARG A 248 -4.06 -5.05 22.69
C ARG A 248 -2.87 -5.99 22.70
N CYS A 249 -2.93 -7.07 21.94
CA CYS A 249 -1.82 -8.01 21.78
C CYS A 249 -0.59 -7.30 21.20
N GLN A 250 -0.74 -6.58 20.10
CA GLN A 250 0.34 -5.84 19.45
C GLN A 250 0.91 -4.75 20.38
N ASN A 251 0.04 -3.95 21.00
CA ASN A 251 0.43 -2.94 21.97
C ASN A 251 1.25 -3.57 23.10
N LYS A 252 0.79 -4.66 23.72
CA LYS A 252 1.53 -5.33 24.81
C LYS A 252 2.95 -5.74 24.38
N ARG A 253 3.12 -6.26 23.16
CA ARG A 253 4.43 -6.69 22.63
C ARG A 253 5.34 -5.49 22.36
N LEU A 254 4.83 -4.46 21.69
CA LEU A 254 5.56 -3.21 21.43
C LEU A 254 5.99 -2.49 22.71
N LYS A 255 5.09 -2.43 23.72
CA LYS A 255 5.40 -1.84 25.02
C LYS A 255 6.59 -2.56 25.70
N ARG A 256 6.63 -3.88 25.65
CA ARG A 256 7.75 -4.66 26.20
C ARG A 256 9.05 -4.38 25.46
N TRP A 257 9.01 -4.36 24.14
CA TRP A 257 10.15 -4.09 23.28
C TRP A 257 10.76 -2.70 23.54
N MET A 258 9.94 -1.64 23.50
CA MET A 258 10.39 -0.27 23.77
C MET A 258 10.92 -0.07 25.19
N SER A 259 10.47 -0.87 26.16
CA SER A 259 10.97 -0.82 27.55
C SER A 259 12.31 -1.54 27.74
N ALA A 260 12.65 -2.48 26.86
CA ALA A 260 13.90 -3.24 26.92
C ALA A 260 15.04 -2.60 26.11
N ALA A 261 14.69 -1.71 25.17
CA ALA A 261 15.63 -1.00 24.31
C ALA A 261 16.17 0.32 24.90
N GLY A 262 15.63 0.77 26.04
CA GLY A 262 16.06 1.97 26.77
C GLY A 262 16.78 1.64 28.07
#